data_AF-A0A2P4X466-F1
#
_entry.id   AF-A0A2P4X466-F1
#
_cell.length_a   1.000
_cell.length_b   1.000
_cell.length_c   1.000
_cell.angle_alpha   90.00
_cell.angle_beta   90.00
_cell.angle_gamma   90.00
#
_symmetry.space_group_name_H-M   'P 1'
#
loop_
_entity.id
_entity.type
_entity.pdbx_description
1 polymer ?
#
loop_
_entity_poly.entity_id
_entity_poly.type
_entity_poly.pdbx_seq_one_letter_code
_entity_poly.pdbx_strand_id
1 'polypeptide(L)'
;MLWELVNMPFINMFEQESGQVLIDRRRHAEPLELVKFYTFHRPSHFDYMKLVHGDKDLFRLAWLKLGAPFHMIETPPALAGKIINESFCGLTMVQHDAQGEVLFLHRNSHKLMGEPLREQIDYRSRAIARSRKKAEIRQRYRQEGKEIPPWSELDALVQAEETPAPTLEPPEPDGYPDSVVWTHLLSFNNASKQENYYVETYNADPEFPKSQNCYGQRNVSKNEHFYAQEVADLPFAGLETNLRRFAAEAVEIKKA
;
A
#
# COMPACT_ATOMS: atom_id res chain seq x y z
N MET A 1 -7.28 -8.03 28.47
CA MET A 1 -6.77 -9.22 27.76
C MET A 1 -5.35 -9.07 27.22
N LEU A 2 -5.01 -8.12 26.32
CA LEU A 2 -3.63 -8.01 25.77
C LEU A 2 -2.56 -7.91 26.88
N TRP A 3 -2.71 -6.93 27.77
CA TRP A 3 -1.74 -6.64 28.84
C TRP A 3 -1.56 -7.81 29.83
N GLU A 4 -2.64 -8.52 30.13
CA GLU A 4 -2.62 -9.74 30.96
C GLU A 4 -1.87 -10.87 30.26
N LEU A 5 -2.09 -11.06 28.95
CA LEU A 5 -1.44 -12.09 28.15
C LEU A 5 0.09 -11.90 28.13
N VAL A 6 0.56 -10.66 28.01
CA VAL A 6 2.02 -10.35 28.04
C VAL A 6 2.55 -10.15 29.47
N ASN A 7 1.69 -10.28 30.48
CA ASN A 7 1.98 -10.05 31.89
C ASN A 7 2.67 -8.68 32.11
N MET A 8 2.01 -7.61 31.69
CA MET A 8 2.48 -6.23 31.83
C MET A 8 1.33 -5.33 32.32
N PRO A 9 1.62 -4.22 33.01
CA PRO A 9 0.61 -3.19 33.24
C PRO A 9 0.19 -2.52 31.92
N PHE A 10 -1.00 -1.91 31.91
CA PHE A 10 -1.42 -1.05 30.81
C PHE A 10 -0.44 0.11 30.64
N ILE A 11 -0.02 0.36 29.39
CA ILE A 11 0.85 1.49 29.04
C ILE A 11 0.09 2.36 28.05
N ASN A 12 -0.20 3.60 28.46
CA ASN A 12 -0.90 4.58 27.64
C ASN A 12 0.05 5.19 26.60
N MET A 13 0.21 4.53 25.47
CA MET A 13 1.02 5.01 24.34
C MET A 13 0.40 4.56 23.02
N PHE A 14 0.82 5.17 21.91
CA PHE A 14 0.40 4.73 20.59
C PHE A 14 0.78 3.27 20.32
N GLU A 15 -0.12 2.58 19.62
CA GLU A 15 0.21 1.37 18.89
C GLU A 15 1.21 1.72 17.77
N GLN A 16 2.11 0.80 17.46
CA GLN A 16 3.19 1.06 16.52
C GLN A 16 2.78 0.59 15.13
N GLU A 17 2.37 1.50 14.27
CA GLU A 17 2.23 1.27 12.83
C GLU A 17 3.31 2.07 12.08
N SER A 18 4.27 1.36 11.48
CA SER A 18 5.43 1.98 10.85
C SER A 18 6.00 1.21 9.65
N GLY A 19 6.32 1.93 8.58
CA GLY A 19 7.06 1.38 7.44
C GLY A 19 8.53 1.07 7.74
N GLN A 20 9.09 1.61 8.83
CA GLN A 20 10.51 1.46 9.17
C GLN A 20 10.73 1.27 10.69
N VAL A 21 11.65 0.38 11.05
CA VAL A 21 12.14 0.21 12.43
C VAL A 21 13.66 0.06 12.36
N LEU A 22 14.39 0.87 13.12
CA LEU A 22 15.85 0.79 13.22
C LEU A 22 16.24 0.10 14.53
N ILE A 23 17.00 -0.98 14.45
CA ILE A 23 17.37 -1.79 15.61
C ILE A 23 18.89 -2.02 15.65
N ASP A 24 19.53 -1.63 16.76
CA ASP A 24 20.88 -2.10 17.08
C ASP A 24 20.79 -3.56 17.57
N ARG A 25 21.08 -4.49 16.66
CA ARG A 25 21.03 -5.94 16.90
C ARG A 25 22.04 -6.42 17.95
N ARG A 26 23.13 -5.68 18.19
CA ARG A 26 24.15 -6.08 19.18
C ARG A 26 23.70 -5.72 20.59
N ARG A 27 22.99 -4.60 20.74
CA ARG A 27 22.47 -4.12 22.02
C ARG A 27 21.13 -4.74 22.40
N HIS A 28 20.35 -5.21 21.42
CA HIS A 28 18.97 -5.66 21.62
C HIS A 28 18.73 -7.12 21.20
N ALA A 29 19.70 -8.01 21.44
CA ALA A 29 19.54 -9.43 21.14
C ALA A 29 18.38 -10.07 21.94
N GLU A 30 18.24 -9.75 23.22
CA GLU A 30 17.18 -10.29 24.07
C GLU A 30 15.76 -9.87 23.62
N PRO A 31 15.46 -8.57 23.38
CA PRO A 31 14.18 -8.18 22.80
C PRO A 31 13.89 -8.83 21.44
N LEU A 32 14.88 -9.02 20.58
CA LEU A 32 14.69 -9.68 19.29
C LEU A 32 14.29 -11.16 19.43
N GLU A 33 14.86 -11.89 20.39
CA GLU A 33 14.42 -13.26 20.67
C GLU A 33 12.98 -13.30 21.23
N LEU A 34 12.58 -12.29 22.00
CA LEU A 34 11.20 -12.18 22.47
C LEU A 34 10.21 -11.85 21.33
N VAL A 35 10.59 -10.97 20.39
CA VAL A 35 9.79 -10.73 19.17
C VAL A 35 9.61 -12.03 18.40
N LYS A 36 10.70 -12.77 18.17
CA LYS A 36 10.67 -14.07 17.49
C LYS A 36 9.75 -15.06 18.21
N PHE A 37 9.79 -15.11 19.54
CA PHE A 37 8.86 -15.92 20.33
C PHE A 37 7.41 -15.48 20.08
N TYR A 38 7.09 -14.20 20.18
CA TYR A 38 5.75 -13.68 19.92
C TYR A 38 5.25 -13.97 18.50
N THR A 39 6.12 -13.90 17.49
CA THR A 39 5.76 -14.12 16.09
C THR A 39 5.54 -15.60 15.74
N PHE A 40 6.42 -16.49 16.22
CA PHE A 40 6.49 -17.87 15.72
C PHE A 40 5.95 -18.92 16.69
N HIS A 41 5.75 -18.57 17.97
CA HIS A 41 5.18 -19.52 18.93
C HIS A 41 3.75 -19.90 18.55
N ARG A 42 3.43 -21.19 18.64
CA ARG A 42 2.11 -21.74 18.34
C ARG A 42 1.57 -22.51 19.55
N PRO A 43 0.28 -22.35 19.90
CA PRO A 43 -0.71 -21.47 19.25
C PRO A 43 -0.42 -19.98 19.50
N SER A 44 -0.65 -19.13 18.50
CA SER A 44 -0.54 -17.68 18.66
C SER A 44 -1.85 -17.13 19.21
N HIS A 45 -1.82 -16.75 20.48
CA HIS A 45 -2.93 -16.08 21.15
C HIS A 45 -3.17 -14.68 20.58
N PHE A 46 -2.13 -14.01 20.08
CA PHE A 46 -2.23 -12.73 19.38
C PHE A 46 -3.10 -12.84 18.13
N ASP A 47 -2.84 -13.85 17.29
CA ASP A 47 -3.58 -14.07 16.05
C ASP A 47 -5.00 -14.57 16.32
N TYR A 48 -5.13 -15.57 17.20
CA TYR A 48 -6.41 -16.20 17.52
C TYR A 48 -7.41 -15.21 18.11
N MET A 49 -6.93 -14.32 18.99
CA MET A 49 -7.77 -13.33 19.67
C MET A 49 -7.74 -11.94 19.03
N LYS A 50 -6.99 -11.74 17.94
CA LYS A 50 -6.80 -10.46 17.23
C LYS A 50 -6.38 -9.32 18.16
N LEU A 51 -5.36 -9.56 18.99
CA LEU A 51 -4.92 -8.62 20.04
C LEU A 51 -3.87 -7.60 19.57
N VAL A 52 -3.34 -7.74 18.37
CA VAL A 52 -2.35 -6.83 17.77
C VAL A 52 -2.64 -6.68 16.28
N HIS A 53 -2.28 -5.55 15.69
CA HIS A 53 -2.55 -5.24 14.30
C HIS A 53 -1.44 -5.69 13.33
N GLY A 54 -0.26 -6.08 13.85
CA GLY A 54 0.84 -6.54 13.02
C GLY A 54 2.10 -6.88 13.82
N ASP A 55 3.15 -7.22 13.10
CA ASP A 55 4.47 -7.56 13.65
C ASP A 55 5.11 -6.41 14.43
N LYS A 56 4.85 -5.18 14.01
CA LYS A 56 5.40 -3.94 14.59
C LYS A 56 5.00 -3.74 16.05
N ASP A 57 3.75 -4.07 16.38
CA ASP A 57 3.30 -4.09 17.76
C ASP A 57 4.04 -5.15 18.58
N LEU A 58 4.45 -6.27 17.99
CA LEU A 58 5.25 -7.27 18.69
C LEU A 58 6.64 -6.73 19.06
N PHE A 59 7.26 -5.92 18.20
CA PHE A 59 8.49 -5.20 18.54
C PHE A 59 8.27 -4.25 19.72
N ARG A 60 7.23 -3.41 19.66
CA ARG A 60 6.87 -2.51 20.76
C ARG A 60 6.67 -3.27 22.06
N LEU A 61 5.86 -4.32 22.05
CA LEU A 61 5.57 -5.14 23.23
C LEU A 61 6.82 -5.80 23.80
N ALA A 62 7.71 -6.35 22.97
CA ALA A 62 8.94 -6.98 23.44
C ALA A 62 9.89 -5.98 24.11
N TRP A 63 10.03 -4.77 23.55
CA TRP A 63 10.85 -3.71 24.15
C TRP A 63 10.28 -3.23 25.48
N LEU A 64 8.98 -2.99 25.54
CA LEU A 64 8.30 -2.61 26.78
C LEU A 64 8.40 -3.71 27.84
N LYS A 65 8.24 -4.98 27.44
CA LYS A 65 8.29 -6.14 28.36
C LYS A 65 9.64 -6.27 29.05
N LEU A 66 10.73 -6.03 28.31
CA LEU A 66 12.09 -6.15 28.82
C LEU A 66 12.67 -4.83 29.34
N GLY A 67 11.90 -3.74 29.30
CA GLY A 67 12.39 -2.41 29.68
C GLY A 67 13.57 -1.93 28.83
N ALA A 68 13.67 -2.41 27.59
CA ALA A 68 14.75 -2.05 26.69
C ALA A 68 14.57 -0.61 26.21
N PRO A 69 15.63 0.23 26.16
CA PRO A 69 15.51 1.61 25.73
C PRO A 69 15.17 1.68 24.23
N PHE A 70 14.21 2.54 23.87
CA PHE A 70 13.89 2.87 22.49
C PHE A 70 13.40 4.30 22.38
N HIS A 71 13.33 4.80 21.15
CA HIS A 71 12.71 6.06 20.80
C HIS A 71 11.54 5.80 19.85
N MET A 72 10.39 6.38 20.17
CA MET A 72 9.20 6.37 19.33
C MET A 72 9.03 7.76 18.75
N ILE A 73 8.79 7.85 17.44
CA ILE A 73 8.48 9.13 16.81
C ILE A 73 7.12 9.61 17.35
N GLU A 74 7.10 10.83 17.91
CA GLU A 74 5.91 11.38 18.56
C GLU A 74 4.88 11.88 17.54
N THR A 75 5.34 12.38 16.40
CA THR A 75 4.46 12.83 15.31
C THR A 75 3.72 11.64 14.70
N PRO A 76 2.38 11.60 14.76
CA PRO A 76 1.61 10.52 14.16
C PRO A 76 1.83 10.43 12.65
N PRO A 77 1.56 9.26 12.03
CA PRO A 77 1.57 9.17 10.57
C PRO A 77 0.64 10.19 9.92
N ALA A 78 1.11 10.83 8.85
CA ALA A 78 0.29 11.65 7.96
C ALA A 78 -0.15 10.81 6.74
N LEU A 79 -0.97 11.39 5.87
CA LEU A 79 -1.45 10.72 4.67
C LEU A 79 -1.22 11.59 3.43
N ALA A 80 -0.52 11.07 2.43
CA ALA A 80 -0.46 11.68 1.12
C ALA A 80 -1.52 11.06 0.20
N GLY A 81 -2.20 11.92 -0.56
CA GLY A 81 -3.34 11.53 -1.36
C GLY A 81 -3.84 12.64 -2.27
N LYS A 82 -5.00 12.39 -2.87
CA LYS A 82 -5.62 13.28 -3.84
C LYS A 82 -6.91 13.89 -3.28
N ILE A 83 -7.14 15.15 -3.60
CA ILE A 83 -8.44 15.81 -3.39
C ILE A 83 -9.12 15.99 -4.75
N ILE A 84 -10.35 15.51 -4.87
CA ILE A 84 -11.23 15.73 -6.03
C ILE A 84 -12.56 16.22 -5.49
N ASN A 85 -13.06 17.36 -5.94
CA ASN A 85 -14.32 17.96 -5.47
C ASN A 85 -14.45 17.98 -3.93
N GLU A 86 -13.42 18.47 -3.23
CA GLU A 86 -13.32 18.52 -1.76
C GLU A 86 -13.25 17.16 -1.04
N SER A 87 -13.34 16.05 -1.76
CA SER A 87 -13.22 14.68 -1.25
C SER A 87 -11.74 14.28 -1.26
N PHE A 88 -11.13 14.14 -0.08
CA PHE A 88 -9.77 13.61 0.06
C PHE A 88 -9.79 12.07 0.00
N CYS A 89 -8.76 11.49 -0.61
CA CYS A 89 -8.47 10.06 -0.57
C CYS A 89 -6.97 9.84 -0.31
N GLY A 90 -6.63 9.48 0.93
CA GLY A 90 -5.27 9.10 1.30
C GLY A 90 -4.95 7.71 0.77
N LEU A 91 -3.81 7.59 0.09
CA LEU A 91 -3.34 6.35 -0.55
C LEU A 91 -1.92 5.98 -0.12
N THR A 92 -1.23 6.90 0.56
CA THR A 92 0.16 6.79 0.98
C THR A 92 0.26 7.14 2.45
N MET A 93 0.87 6.25 3.24
CA MET A 93 1.25 6.56 4.62
C MET A 93 2.53 7.40 4.61
N VAL A 94 2.52 8.50 5.37
CA VAL A 94 3.64 9.43 5.50
C VAL A 94 4.15 9.38 6.93
N GLN A 95 5.45 9.26 7.11
CA GLN A 95 6.09 9.13 8.41
C GLN A 95 7.17 10.19 8.57
N HIS A 96 7.36 10.58 9.82
CA HIS A 96 8.20 11.72 10.19
C HIS A 96 9.49 11.27 10.87
N ASP A 97 10.48 12.15 10.87
CA ASP A 97 11.66 12.03 11.70
C ASP A 97 11.40 12.52 13.14
N ALA A 98 12.45 12.55 13.96
CA ALA A 98 12.39 13.01 15.35
C ALA A 98 12.23 14.54 15.48
N GLN A 99 12.32 15.29 14.38
CA GLN A 99 12.07 16.73 14.33
C GLN A 99 10.63 17.03 13.88
N GLY A 100 9.88 16.02 13.44
CA GLY A 100 8.52 16.14 12.93
C GLY A 100 8.45 16.41 11.43
N GLU A 101 9.58 16.36 10.72
CA GLU A 101 9.62 16.57 9.27
C GLU A 101 9.35 15.27 8.52
N VAL A 102 8.78 15.37 7.33
CA VAL A 102 8.48 14.20 6.49
C VAL A 102 9.79 13.50 6.09
N LEU A 103 9.92 12.22 6.47
CA LEU A 103 11.10 11.40 6.21
C LEU A 103 10.83 10.27 5.22
N PHE A 104 9.64 9.66 5.30
CA PHE A 104 9.34 8.42 4.58
C PHE A 104 7.90 8.38 4.07
N LEU A 105 7.71 7.93 2.84
CA LEU A 105 6.40 7.78 2.20
C LEU A 105 6.23 6.34 1.70
N HIS A 106 5.17 5.66 2.14
CA HIS A 106 4.80 4.34 1.66
C HIS A 106 3.48 4.42 0.90
N ARG A 107 3.52 4.26 -0.43
CA ARG A 107 2.28 4.10 -1.23
C ARG A 107 1.60 2.79 -0.83
N ASN A 108 0.52 2.85 -0.04
CA ASN A 108 -0.21 1.68 0.44
C ASN A 108 -0.98 1.04 -0.72
N SER A 109 -1.65 1.89 -1.50
CA SER A 109 -2.37 1.55 -2.73
C SER A 109 -1.68 2.20 -3.93
N HIS A 110 -2.13 1.89 -5.15
CA HIS A 110 -1.60 2.52 -6.37
C HIS A 110 -0.06 2.44 -6.45
N LYS A 111 0.46 1.22 -6.28
CA LYS A 111 1.90 0.95 -6.41
C LYS A 111 2.37 1.37 -7.81
N LEU A 112 3.59 1.89 -7.89
CA LEU A 112 4.20 2.28 -9.15
C LEU A 112 4.56 1.03 -9.96
N MET A 113 3.88 0.84 -11.08
CA MET A 113 4.05 -0.34 -11.94
C MET A 113 4.73 0.02 -13.26
N GLY A 114 4.82 1.29 -13.63
CA GLY A 114 5.29 1.74 -14.94
C GLY A 114 4.31 1.39 -16.08
N GLU A 115 3.09 1.00 -15.74
CA GLU A 115 2.03 0.62 -16.68
C GLU A 115 0.68 1.15 -16.17
N PRO A 116 -0.29 1.42 -17.05
CA PRO A 116 -1.60 1.91 -16.64
C PRO A 116 -2.27 0.96 -15.65
N LEU A 117 -2.93 1.51 -14.63
CA LEU A 117 -3.70 0.71 -13.69
C LEU A 117 -4.87 0.04 -14.44
N ARG A 118 -4.95 -1.28 -14.38
CA ARG A 118 -5.96 -2.07 -15.08
C ARG A 118 -6.85 -2.83 -14.11
N GLU A 119 -8.05 -3.18 -14.58
CA GLU A 119 -8.96 -4.05 -13.84
C GLU A 119 -8.29 -5.37 -13.46
N GLN A 120 -8.61 -5.85 -12.27
CA GLN A 120 -8.10 -7.13 -11.80
C GLN A 120 -8.62 -8.26 -12.69
N ILE A 121 -7.70 -9.05 -13.23
CA ILE A 121 -8.05 -10.16 -14.10
C ILE A 121 -8.36 -11.40 -13.25
N ASP A 122 -9.53 -12.01 -13.47
CA ASP A 122 -9.78 -13.36 -12.98
C ASP A 122 -8.96 -14.36 -13.82
N TYR A 123 -7.85 -14.81 -13.26
CA TYR A 123 -6.93 -15.76 -13.89
C TYR A 123 -7.61 -17.08 -14.26
N ARG A 124 -8.62 -17.51 -13.51
CA ARG A 124 -9.34 -18.75 -13.83
C ARG A 124 -10.16 -18.56 -15.10
N SER A 125 -10.96 -17.50 -15.15
CA SER A 125 -11.75 -17.17 -16.35
C SER A 125 -10.85 -16.90 -17.56
N ARG A 126 -9.74 -16.20 -17.38
CA ARG A 126 -8.72 -15.97 -18.42
C ARG A 126 -8.13 -17.27 -18.94
N ALA A 127 -7.73 -18.20 -18.06
CA ALA A 127 -7.18 -19.49 -18.46
C ALA A 127 -8.20 -20.34 -19.23
N ILE A 128 -9.47 -20.32 -18.83
CA ILE A 128 -10.57 -21.00 -19.54
C ILE A 128 -10.75 -20.39 -20.94
N ALA A 129 -10.80 -19.05 -21.05
CA ALA A 129 -10.93 -18.35 -22.32
C ALA A 129 -9.77 -18.67 -23.27
N ARG A 130 -8.53 -18.63 -22.77
CA ARG A 130 -7.34 -19.05 -23.53
C ARG A 130 -7.44 -20.48 -24.02
N SER A 131 -7.87 -21.42 -23.16
CA SER A 131 -8.04 -22.82 -23.53
C SER A 131 -9.09 -23.01 -24.65
N ARG A 132 -10.24 -22.31 -24.55
CA ARG A 132 -11.27 -22.32 -25.60
C ARG A 132 -10.75 -21.78 -26.93
N LYS A 133 -10.04 -20.65 -26.89
CA LYS A 133 -9.44 -20.03 -28.08
C LYS A 133 -8.42 -20.95 -28.75
N LYS A 134 -7.57 -21.63 -27.98
CA LYS A 134 -6.66 -22.67 -28.54
C LYS A 134 -7.44 -23.79 -29.23
N ALA A 135 -8.53 -24.26 -28.63
CA ALA A 135 -9.36 -25.31 -29.24
C ALA A 135 -10.00 -24.85 -30.55
N GLU A 136 -10.51 -23.61 -30.61
CA GLU A 136 -11.07 -22.98 -31.82
C GLU A 136 -10.03 -22.89 -32.94
N ILE A 137 -8.81 -22.39 -32.64
CA ILE A 137 -7.72 -22.30 -33.61
C ILE A 137 -7.39 -23.69 -34.15
N ARG A 138 -7.22 -24.69 -33.27
CA ARG A 138 -6.94 -26.08 -33.69
C ARG A 138 -8.04 -26.67 -34.56
N GLN A 139 -9.31 -26.35 -34.28
CA GLN A 139 -10.45 -26.80 -35.08
C GLN A 139 -10.44 -26.16 -36.47
N ARG A 140 -10.19 -24.86 -36.56
CA ARG A 140 -10.06 -24.13 -37.83
C ARG A 140 -8.97 -24.72 -38.72
N TYR A 141 -7.78 -24.99 -38.17
CA TYR A 141 -6.67 -25.58 -38.93
C TYR A 141 -7.02 -26.97 -39.48
N ARG A 142 -7.72 -27.81 -38.69
CA ARG A 142 -8.21 -29.12 -39.18
C ARG A 142 -9.18 -28.98 -40.34
N GLN A 143 -10.12 -28.04 -40.26
CA GLN A 143 -11.11 -27.80 -41.31
C GLN A 143 -10.47 -27.31 -42.60
N GLU A 144 -9.41 -26.51 -42.49
CA GLU A 144 -8.62 -26.00 -43.62
C GLU A 144 -7.60 -27.01 -44.16
N GLY A 145 -7.48 -28.20 -43.56
CA GLY A 145 -6.50 -29.23 -43.95
C GLY A 145 -5.04 -28.84 -43.64
N LYS A 146 -4.83 -27.85 -42.76
CA LYS A 146 -3.50 -27.38 -42.35
C LYS A 146 -2.94 -28.20 -41.19
N GLU A 147 -1.61 -28.28 -41.11
CA GLU A 147 -0.93 -28.88 -39.97
C GLU A 147 -1.21 -28.07 -38.70
N ILE A 148 -1.57 -28.76 -37.60
CA ILE A 148 -1.94 -28.10 -36.36
C ILE A 148 -0.67 -27.56 -35.68
N PRO A 149 -0.60 -26.26 -35.33
CA PRO A 149 0.58 -25.70 -34.68
C PRO A 149 0.86 -26.36 -33.33
N PRO A 150 2.14 -26.46 -32.92
CA PRO A 150 2.52 -26.91 -31.59
C PRO A 150 1.98 -25.96 -30.51
N TRP A 151 1.89 -26.46 -29.27
CA TRP A 151 1.30 -25.70 -28.17
C TRP A 151 1.96 -24.34 -27.91
N SER A 152 3.28 -24.24 -28.07
CA SER A 152 4.03 -22.99 -27.91
C SER A 152 3.62 -21.92 -28.92
N GLU A 153 3.33 -22.32 -30.17
CA GLU A 153 2.90 -21.40 -31.22
C GLU A 153 1.42 -21.00 -31.03
N LEU A 154 0.58 -21.96 -30.61
CA LEU A 154 -0.80 -21.65 -30.20
C LEU A 154 -0.86 -20.68 -29.03
N ASP A 155 0.03 -20.83 -28.05
CA ASP A 155 0.17 -19.88 -26.94
C ASP A 155 0.52 -18.48 -27.45
N ALA A 156 1.52 -18.36 -28.32
CA ALA A 156 1.89 -17.08 -28.91
C ALA A 156 0.74 -16.44 -29.71
N LEU A 157 0.01 -17.22 -30.51
CA LEU A 157 -1.14 -16.73 -31.29
C LEU A 157 -2.27 -16.23 -30.38
N VAL A 158 -2.64 -17.00 -29.36
CA VAL A 158 -3.69 -16.60 -28.42
C VAL A 158 -3.27 -15.37 -27.61
N GLN A 159 -1.99 -15.29 -27.25
CA GLN A 159 -1.47 -14.16 -26.50
C GLN A 159 -1.38 -12.88 -27.35
N ALA A 160 -1.09 -13.01 -28.65
CA ALA A 160 -1.08 -11.89 -29.60
C ALA A 160 -2.50 -11.34 -29.88
N GLU A 161 -3.53 -12.17 -29.81
CA GLU A 161 -4.94 -11.76 -29.94
C GLU A 161 -5.56 -11.28 -28.61
N GLU A 162 -4.83 -11.36 -27.48
CA GLU A 162 -5.36 -11.03 -26.17
C GLU A 162 -5.33 -9.51 -25.93
N THR A 163 -6.51 -8.91 -25.77
CA THR A 163 -6.61 -7.51 -25.36
C THR A 163 -6.28 -7.36 -23.87
N PRO A 164 -5.47 -6.35 -23.47
CA PRO A 164 -5.29 -6.04 -22.06
C PRO A 164 -6.61 -5.73 -21.38
N ALA A 165 -6.67 -5.96 -20.07
CA ALA A 165 -7.81 -5.54 -19.27
C ALA A 165 -8.04 -4.02 -19.38
N PRO A 166 -9.29 -3.53 -19.24
CA PRO A 166 -9.59 -2.11 -19.27
C PRO A 166 -8.74 -1.33 -18.26
N THR A 167 -8.32 -0.13 -18.63
CA THR A 167 -7.66 0.80 -17.72
C THR A 167 -8.70 1.41 -16.79
N LEU A 168 -8.38 1.44 -15.50
CA LEU A 168 -9.27 1.94 -14.44
C LEU A 168 -9.26 3.47 -14.31
N GLU A 169 -8.18 4.10 -14.74
CA GLU A 169 -7.96 5.54 -14.57
C GLU A 169 -7.68 6.20 -15.92
N PRO A 170 -8.08 7.47 -16.10
CA PRO A 170 -7.73 8.24 -17.29
C PRO A 170 -6.20 8.45 -17.34
N PRO A 171 -5.62 8.59 -18.54
CA PRO A 171 -4.21 8.88 -18.68
C PRO A 171 -3.86 10.24 -18.09
N GLU A 172 -2.68 10.32 -17.47
CA GLU A 172 -2.20 11.56 -16.88
C GLU A 172 -1.69 12.52 -17.97
N PRO A 173 -1.89 13.85 -17.82
CA PRO A 173 -1.49 14.83 -18.84
C PRO A 173 0.01 14.86 -19.14
N ASP A 174 0.84 14.42 -18.18
CA ASP A 174 2.29 14.34 -18.34
C ASP A 174 2.77 13.09 -19.10
N GLY A 175 1.84 12.22 -19.49
CA GLY A 175 2.10 11.04 -20.31
C GLY A 175 2.67 9.84 -19.55
N TYR A 176 2.91 9.94 -18.23
CA TYR A 176 3.34 8.79 -17.45
C TYR A 176 2.15 7.86 -17.13
N PRO A 177 2.36 6.53 -17.14
CA PRO A 177 1.29 5.55 -17.09
C PRO A 177 0.65 5.38 -15.70
N ASP A 178 1.46 5.45 -14.63
CA ASP A 178 0.95 5.44 -13.26
C ASP A 178 0.26 6.76 -12.94
N SER A 179 -0.77 6.76 -12.08
CA SER A 179 -1.46 8.01 -11.69
C SER A 179 -0.66 8.88 -10.72
N VAL A 180 -1.00 10.18 -10.72
CA VAL A 180 -0.55 11.17 -9.74
C VAL A 180 -1.38 10.99 -8.47
N VAL A 181 -0.70 10.69 -7.36
CA VAL A 181 -1.32 10.38 -6.07
C VAL A 181 -1.01 11.44 -5.03
N TRP A 182 0.17 12.03 -5.04
CA TRP A 182 0.64 12.99 -4.04
C TRP A 182 0.32 14.42 -4.47
N THR A 183 -0.95 14.81 -4.40
CA THR A 183 -1.34 16.21 -4.59
C THR A 183 -1.47 16.96 -3.28
N HIS A 184 -1.92 16.28 -2.22
CA HIS A 184 -2.10 16.85 -0.89
C HIS A 184 -1.49 15.96 0.19
N LEU A 185 -0.96 16.60 1.23
CA LEU A 185 -0.55 15.98 2.48
C LEU A 185 -1.57 16.32 3.56
N LEU A 186 -2.25 15.31 4.10
CA LEU A 186 -3.15 15.42 5.23
C LEU A 186 -2.38 15.13 6.53
N SER A 187 -2.20 16.16 7.34
CA SER A 187 -1.42 16.12 8.58
C SER A 187 -2.31 16.30 9.81
N PHE A 188 -1.92 15.66 10.91
CA PHE A 188 -2.58 15.86 12.20
C PHE A 188 -2.09 17.16 12.85
N ASN A 189 -3.01 17.92 13.43
CA ASN A 189 -2.74 19.17 14.10
C ASN A 189 -2.07 18.90 15.46
N ASN A 190 -0.86 19.43 15.66
CA ASN A 190 -0.10 19.24 16.90
C ASN A 190 -0.78 19.85 18.16
N ALA A 191 -1.69 20.81 17.98
CA ALA A 191 -2.49 21.37 19.07
C ALA A 191 -3.65 20.45 19.49
N SER A 192 -3.99 19.46 18.66
CA SER A 192 -5.04 18.49 18.97
C SER A 192 -4.52 17.44 19.94
N LYS A 193 -5.41 16.97 20.83
CA LYS A 193 -5.10 15.86 21.72
C LYS A 193 -4.94 14.57 20.91
N GLN A 194 -4.00 13.75 21.35
CA GLN A 194 -3.68 12.46 20.75
C GLN A 194 -4.89 11.53 20.57
N GLU A 195 -5.85 11.58 21.51
CA GLU A 195 -7.10 10.81 21.47
C GLU A 195 -7.99 11.10 20.24
N ASN A 196 -7.77 12.24 19.59
CA ASN A 196 -8.49 12.64 18.38
C ASN A 196 -7.79 12.21 17.07
N TYR A 197 -6.61 11.59 17.17
CA TYR A 197 -5.93 11.04 16.00
C TYR A 197 -6.62 9.74 15.57
N TYR A 198 -7.45 9.85 14.54
CA TYR A 198 -8.14 8.70 13.94
C TYR A 198 -8.09 8.79 12.42
N VAL A 199 -7.56 7.73 11.81
CA VAL A 199 -7.49 7.58 10.35
C VAL A 199 -8.64 6.67 9.92
N GLU A 200 -9.63 7.25 9.24
CA GLU A 200 -10.78 6.47 8.77
C GLU A 200 -10.40 5.64 7.54
N THR A 201 -11.11 4.54 7.33
CA THR A 201 -11.12 3.82 6.06
C THR A 201 -12.53 3.91 5.48
N TYR A 202 -12.65 4.46 4.28
CA TYR A 202 -13.95 4.70 3.64
C TYR A 202 -13.86 4.53 2.12
N ASN A 203 -15.03 4.42 1.48
CA ASN A 203 -15.15 4.57 0.04
C ASN A 203 -15.59 6.01 -0.31
N ALA A 204 -14.99 6.57 -1.37
CA ALA A 204 -15.19 7.95 -1.78
C ALA A 204 -15.82 8.07 -3.18
N ASP A 205 -16.69 7.13 -3.55
CA ASP A 205 -17.52 7.24 -4.74
C ASP A 205 -18.44 8.48 -4.66
N PRO A 206 -18.66 9.21 -5.77
CA PRO A 206 -18.16 8.94 -7.13
C PRO A 206 -16.79 9.56 -7.45
N GLU A 207 -16.20 10.35 -6.54
CA GLU A 207 -14.92 11.04 -6.81
C GLU A 207 -13.76 10.07 -7.01
N PHE A 208 -13.82 8.91 -6.34
CA PHE A 208 -12.87 7.81 -6.50
C PHE A 208 -13.63 6.51 -6.80
N PRO A 209 -13.01 5.56 -7.56
CA PRO A 209 -13.67 4.31 -7.90
C PRO A 209 -14.22 3.56 -6.67
N LYS A 210 -15.38 2.93 -6.79
CA LYS A 210 -16.00 2.15 -5.70
C LYS A 210 -15.12 1.04 -5.12
N SER A 211 -14.20 0.50 -5.92
CA SER A 211 -13.21 -0.50 -5.49
C SER A 211 -12.03 0.08 -4.69
N GLN A 212 -11.85 1.41 -4.71
CA GLN A 212 -10.78 2.09 -3.99
C GLN A 212 -11.17 2.31 -2.53
N ASN A 213 -10.32 1.84 -1.63
CA ASN A 213 -10.36 2.23 -0.22
C ASN A 213 -9.52 3.50 -0.03
N CYS A 214 -10.13 4.51 0.57
CA CYS A 214 -9.49 5.76 0.94
C CYS A 214 -9.20 5.76 2.43
N TYR A 215 -8.06 6.34 2.80
CA TYR A 215 -7.64 6.48 4.19
C TYR A 215 -7.59 7.96 4.59
N GLY A 216 -7.87 8.26 5.85
CA GLY A 216 -7.75 9.61 6.42
C GLY A 216 -9.09 10.24 6.72
N GLN A 217 -9.31 11.46 6.26
CA GLN A 217 -10.51 12.25 6.52
C GLN A 217 -11.08 12.74 5.20
N ARG A 218 -12.30 12.29 4.81
CA ARG A 218 -12.88 12.63 3.48
C ARG A 218 -13.07 14.13 3.32
N ASN A 219 -13.69 14.77 4.30
CA ASN A 219 -14.03 16.20 4.27
C ASN A 219 -13.04 17.00 5.15
N VAL A 220 -11.85 17.26 4.62
CA VAL A 220 -10.77 17.90 5.39
C VAL A 220 -11.18 19.28 5.91
N SER A 221 -11.91 20.06 5.13
CA SER A 221 -12.38 21.41 5.51
C SER A 221 -13.31 21.44 6.72
N LYS A 222 -13.93 20.30 7.08
CA LYS A 222 -14.83 20.16 8.23
C LYS A 222 -14.16 19.51 9.43
N ASN A 223 -12.88 19.14 9.32
CA ASN A 223 -12.14 18.48 10.38
C ASN A 223 -11.31 19.50 11.16
N GLU A 224 -11.44 19.51 12.50
CA GLU A 224 -10.71 20.44 13.37
C GLU A 224 -9.30 19.93 13.75
N HIS A 225 -9.05 18.63 13.53
CA HIS A 225 -7.84 17.93 13.97
C HIS A 225 -6.88 17.61 12.84
N PHE A 226 -7.34 17.59 11.59
CA PHE A 226 -6.53 17.35 10.41
C PHE A 226 -6.61 18.53 9.46
N TYR A 227 -5.49 18.83 8.82
CA TYR A 227 -5.40 19.87 7.79
C TYR A 227 -4.66 19.32 6.57
N ALA A 228 -5.03 19.83 5.39
CA ALA A 228 -4.35 19.48 4.14
C ALA A 228 -3.46 20.63 3.68
N GLN A 229 -2.30 20.28 3.13
CA GLN A 229 -1.39 21.17 2.43
C GLN A 229 -1.13 20.62 1.03
N GLU A 230 -0.89 21.50 0.06
CA GLU A 230 -0.49 21.07 -1.27
C GLU A 230 0.95 20.52 -1.23
N VAL A 231 1.16 19.35 -1.84
CA VAL A 231 2.50 18.75 -1.94
C VAL A 231 3.43 19.62 -2.79
N ALA A 232 2.89 20.46 -3.68
CA ALA A 232 3.65 21.40 -4.49
C ALA A 232 4.41 22.44 -3.65
N ASP A 233 3.94 22.74 -2.44
CA ASP A 233 4.56 23.70 -1.52
C ASP A 233 5.60 23.06 -0.58
N LEU A 234 5.77 21.73 -0.65
CA LEU A 234 6.65 20.97 0.22
C LEU A 234 8.05 20.79 -0.40
N PRO A 235 9.11 20.61 0.40
CA PRO A 235 10.49 20.53 -0.10
C PRO A 235 10.78 19.31 -1.00
N PHE A 236 9.86 18.34 -1.03
CA PHE A 236 9.92 17.15 -1.88
C PHE A 236 8.93 17.20 -3.06
N ALA A 237 8.43 18.39 -3.41
CA ALA A 237 7.63 18.59 -4.62
C ALA A 237 8.34 18.00 -5.85
N GLY A 238 7.59 17.29 -6.70
CA GLY A 238 8.13 16.61 -7.88
C GLY A 238 8.82 15.26 -7.62
N LEU A 239 8.99 14.83 -6.37
CA LEU A 239 9.53 13.49 -6.06
C LEU A 239 8.68 12.38 -6.70
N GLU A 240 7.35 12.50 -6.63
CA GLU A 240 6.44 11.53 -7.23
C GLU A 240 6.63 11.43 -8.75
N THR A 241 6.78 12.55 -9.44
CA THR A 241 7.01 12.59 -10.89
C THR A 241 8.29 11.86 -11.25
N ASN A 242 9.37 12.03 -10.48
CA ASN A 242 10.60 11.30 -10.68
C ASN A 242 10.42 9.79 -10.48
N LEU A 243 9.68 9.38 -9.45
CA LEU A 243 9.41 7.97 -9.19
C LEU A 243 8.56 7.33 -10.30
N ARG A 244 7.53 8.03 -10.80
CA ARG A 244 6.69 7.60 -11.93
C ARG A 244 7.52 7.47 -13.21
N ARG A 245 8.41 8.42 -13.48
CA ARG A 245 9.35 8.34 -14.59
C ARG A 245 10.24 7.10 -14.50
N PHE A 246 10.86 6.85 -13.35
CA PHE A 246 11.71 5.67 -13.16
C PHE A 246 10.95 4.35 -13.31
N ALA A 247 9.69 4.29 -12.85
CA ALA A 247 8.85 3.12 -13.05
C ALA A 247 8.57 2.86 -14.53
N ALA A 248 8.24 3.91 -15.30
CA ALA A 248 8.04 3.81 -16.74
C ALA A 248 9.34 3.38 -17.47
N GLU A 249 10.48 4.00 -17.15
CA GLU A 249 11.79 3.64 -17.71
C GLU A 249 12.14 2.16 -17.43
N ALA A 250 11.83 1.65 -16.24
CA ALA A 250 12.08 0.26 -15.89
C ALA A 250 11.28 -0.74 -16.73
N VAL A 251 10.04 -0.39 -17.11
CA VAL A 251 9.21 -1.20 -17.99
C VAL A 251 9.77 -1.22 -19.42
N GLU A 252 10.28 -0.08 -19.90
CA GLU A 252 10.91 -0.01 -21.23
C GLU A 252 12.21 -0.83 -21.29
N ILE A 253 13.03 -0.79 -20.23
CA ILE A 253 14.24 -1.63 -20.14
C ILE A 253 13.90 -3.12 -20.19
N LYS A 254 12.79 -3.55 -19.58
CA LYS A 254 12.35 -4.95 -19.59
C LYS A 254 11.91 -5.44 -20.98
N LYS A 255 11.52 -4.52 -21.88
CA LYS A 255 11.08 -4.83 -23.24
C LYS A 255 12.21 -4.84 -24.27
N ALA A 256 13.34 -4.19 -23.97
CA ALA A 256 14.54 -4.14 -24.80
C ALA A 256 15.32 -5.47 -24.76
#